data_AF-A0A1I0PX40-F1
#
_entry.id   AF-A0A1I0PX40-F1
#
_cell.length_a   1.000
_cell.length_b   1.000
_cell.length_c   1.000
_cell.angle_alpha   90.00
_cell.angle_beta   90.00
_cell.angle_gamma   90.00
#
_symmetry.space_group_name_H-M   'P 1'
#
loop_
_entity.id
_entity.type
_entity.pdbx_description
1 polymer ?
#
loop_
_entity_poly.entity_id
_entity_poly.type
_entity_poly.pdbx_seq_one_letter_code
_entity_poly.pdbx_strand_id
1 'polypeptide(L)'
;MNKGTLVQDHVCPSCGGVLSVDLKRQMYECPFCGVTFDYDYFREESVLGIAKGAVMSGELRSARQAYEFMLTKEPDNFAALRGMALLTMRTGNVNTLGQMDQYSKLNCSKVIEAVDKAIEASKPEHHEYFKTMKDAVSAGKEYADEGKLLEEEKSKKRQANSRRDHSIKMRDDINLSCSPERQTTLSPVHALVIALVLVMFWWMVSFAIYAQNHNNPYSVENYYQSNRTTQTVGTGYTSRNERDISRAVRQATSQTRTERNASVYKESTRAEKSDEWVEEHQSDNTYLHVAMVIPLIPFAGFGIWLAKRQLGYRKEIREADKIIQMHTDNIEAHEQKMSELKKKVLADLKQMKKIEPLTT
;
A
#
# COMPACT_ATOMS: atom_id res chain seq x y z
N MET A 1 48.79 -12.40 -49.99
CA MET A 1 47.90 -13.49 -50.45
C MET A 1 46.60 -12.86 -50.93
N ASN A 2 46.42 -12.76 -52.25
CA ASN A 2 45.19 -12.25 -52.84
C ASN A 2 44.06 -13.24 -52.56
N LYS A 3 43.04 -12.81 -51.82
CA LYS A 3 41.75 -13.52 -51.77
C LYS A 3 41.17 -13.43 -53.19
N GLY A 4 41.35 -14.49 -53.98
CA GLY A 4 40.64 -14.64 -55.23
C GLY A 4 39.14 -14.58 -54.94
N THR A 5 38.48 -13.56 -55.47
CA THR A 5 37.01 -13.51 -55.54
C THR A 5 36.57 -14.73 -56.32
N LEU A 6 36.03 -15.73 -55.61
CA LEU A 6 35.26 -16.83 -56.18
C LEU A 6 34.06 -16.20 -56.88
N VAL A 7 34.17 -15.99 -58.19
CA VAL A 7 33.02 -15.68 -59.04
C VAL A 7 32.20 -16.97 -59.08
N GLN A 8 30.96 -16.94 -58.59
CA GLN A 8 30.04 -18.07 -58.75
C GLN A 8 29.71 -18.22 -60.24
N ASP A 9 30.00 -19.38 -60.79
CA ASP A 9 29.64 -19.71 -62.17
C ASP A 9 28.11 -19.89 -62.26
N HIS A 10 27.45 -19.05 -63.06
CA HIS A 10 26.01 -19.16 -63.30
C HIS A 10 25.73 -20.20 -64.41
N VAL A 11 24.73 -21.03 -64.21
CA VAL A 11 24.37 -22.13 -65.12
C VAL A 11 23.12 -21.76 -65.92
N CYS A 12 23.14 -22.00 -67.22
CA CYS A 12 22.03 -21.74 -68.14
C CYS A 12 20.85 -22.68 -67.83
N PRO A 13 19.64 -22.16 -67.54
CA PRO A 13 18.47 -22.98 -67.26
C PRO A 13 17.98 -23.79 -68.47
N SER A 14 18.26 -23.36 -69.70
CA SER A 14 17.79 -24.04 -70.91
C SER A 14 18.61 -25.26 -71.30
N CYS A 15 19.91 -25.29 -70.98
CA CYS A 15 20.81 -26.35 -71.47
C CYS A 15 21.86 -26.83 -70.45
N GLY A 16 21.92 -26.25 -69.26
CA GLY A 16 22.90 -26.60 -68.23
C GLY A 16 24.33 -26.12 -68.49
N GLY A 17 24.57 -25.33 -69.54
CA GLY A 17 25.88 -24.79 -69.86
C GLY A 17 26.29 -23.62 -68.94
N VAL A 18 27.57 -23.50 -68.60
CA VAL A 18 28.09 -22.35 -67.84
C VAL A 18 27.97 -21.08 -68.69
N LEU A 19 27.39 -20.03 -68.10
CA LEU A 19 27.18 -18.75 -68.76
C LEU A 19 28.47 -17.94 -68.80
N SER A 20 28.77 -17.36 -69.96
CA SER A 20 29.83 -16.38 -70.12
C SER A 20 29.32 -14.98 -69.85
N VAL A 21 30.12 -14.18 -69.16
CA VAL A 21 29.77 -12.80 -68.81
C VAL A 21 30.17 -11.83 -69.93
N ASP A 22 29.20 -11.17 -70.57
CA ASP A 22 29.47 -10.03 -71.44
C ASP A 22 29.44 -8.72 -70.65
N LEU A 23 30.64 -8.28 -70.23
CA LEU A 23 30.86 -7.05 -69.48
C LEU A 23 30.43 -5.79 -70.24
N LYS A 24 30.43 -5.80 -71.58
CA LYS A 24 30.08 -4.62 -72.38
C LYS A 24 28.59 -4.38 -72.40
N ARG A 25 27.81 -5.46 -72.42
CA ARG A 25 26.36 -5.41 -72.57
C ARG A 25 25.63 -5.62 -71.23
N GLN A 26 26.36 -5.96 -70.17
CA GLN A 26 25.80 -6.33 -68.86
C GLN A 26 24.76 -7.44 -69.02
N MET A 27 25.14 -8.51 -69.72
CA MET A 27 24.33 -9.72 -69.94
C MET A 27 25.17 -10.97 -69.67
N TYR A 28 24.51 -12.05 -69.28
CA TYR A 28 25.03 -13.40 -69.33
C TYR A 28 24.65 -14.04 -70.67
N GLU A 29 25.61 -14.55 -71.41
CA GLU A 29 25.41 -15.26 -72.68
C GLU A 29 25.71 -16.74 -72.50
N CYS A 30 24.80 -17.61 -72.92
CA CYS A 30 25.07 -19.05 -72.94
C CYS A 30 25.80 -19.46 -74.22
N PRO A 31 27.04 -19.98 -74.15
CA PRO A 31 27.80 -20.36 -75.35
C PRO A 31 27.23 -21.60 -76.04
N PHE A 32 26.40 -22.39 -75.36
CA PHE A 32 25.86 -23.64 -75.89
C PHE A 32 24.54 -23.47 -76.64
N CYS A 33 23.60 -22.69 -76.10
CA CYS A 33 22.27 -22.50 -76.71
C CYS A 33 22.04 -21.07 -77.24
N GLY A 34 22.95 -20.13 -77.02
CA GLY A 34 22.84 -18.74 -77.49
C GLY A 34 21.80 -17.89 -76.76
N VAL A 35 21.15 -18.42 -75.72
CA VAL A 35 20.20 -17.66 -74.89
C VAL A 35 20.96 -16.64 -74.05
N THR A 36 20.46 -15.41 -74.00
CA THR A 36 21.02 -14.32 -73.20
C THR A 36 20.13 -14.01 -72.01
N PHE A 37 20.71 -13.69 -70.87
CA PHE A 37 20.02 -13.29 -69.65
C PHE A 37 20.57 -11.95 -69.17
N ASP A 38 19.71 -11.02 -68.77
CA ASP A 38 20.19 -9.79 -68.14
C ASP A 38 20.84 -10.12 -66.79
N TYR A 39 21.79 -9.28 -66.35
CA TYR A 39 22.40 -9.44 -65.03
C TYR A 39 21.38 -9.45 -63.88
N ASP A 40 20.26 -8.76 -64.06
CA ASP A 40 19.18 -8.72 -63.07
C ASP A 40 18.40 -10.04 -62.97
N TYR A 41 18.51 -10.94 -63.95
CA TYR A 41 17.87 -12.25 -63.94
C TYR A 41 18.49 -13.17 -62.86
N PHE A 42 19.81 -13.19 -62.73
CA PHE A 42 20.50 -13.99 -61.69
C PHE A 42 20.55 -13.29 -60.32
N ARG A 43 19.95 -12.11 -60.19
CA ARG A 43 19.88 -11.40 -58.91
C ARG A 43 18.78 -11.90 -58.00
N GLU A 44 17.84 -12.76 -58.39
CA GLU A 44 16.67 -13.09 -57.56
C GLU A 44 17.04 -13.71 -56.19
N GLU A 45 17.95 -14.68 -56.13
CA GLU A 45 18.52 -15.18 -54.86
C GLU A 45 19.32 -14.09 -54.11
N SER A 46 19.91 -13.14 -54.85
CA SER A 46 20.55 -11.96 -54.27
C SER A 46 19.52 -10.96 -53.71
N VAL A 47 18.30 -10.84 -54.26
CA VAL A 47 17.31 -9.84 -53.83
C VAL A 47 16.78 -10.18 -52.44
N LEU A 48 16.52 -11.46 -52.13
CA LEU A 48 16.19 -11.89 -50.77
C LEU A 48 17.35 -11.59 -49.80
N GLY A 49 18.58 -11.84 -50.22
CA GLY A 49 19.78 -11.53 -49.43
C GLY A 49 19.94 -10.03 -49.17
N ILE A 50 19.74 -9.20 -50.20
CA ILE A 50 19.77 -7.73 -50.13
C ILE A 50 18.65 -7.23 -49.22
N ALA A 51 17.43 -7.76 -49.37
CA ALA A 51 16.29 -7.40 -48.53
C ALA A 51 16.58 -7.72 -47.05
N LYS A 52 17.04 -8.94 -46.75
CA LYS A 52 17.42 -9.34 -45.39
C LYS A 52 18.56 -8.49 -44.84
N GLY A 53 19.61 -8.25 -45.62
CA GLY A 53 20.74 -7.40 -45.25
C GLY A 53 20.33 -5.95 -44.96
N ALA A 54 19.42 -5.40 -45.77
CA ALA A 54 18.84 -4.08 -45.57
C ALA A 54 18.00 -4.02 -44.29
N VAL A 55 17.20 -5.05 -43.97
CA VAL A 55 16.48 -5.11 -42.69
C VAL A 55 17.45 -5.15 -41.51
N MET A 56 18.51 -5.96 -41.59
CA MET A 56 19.55 -6.04 -40.55
C MET A 56 20.31 -4.73 -40.35
N SER A 57 20.47 -3.94 -41.43
CA SER A 57 21.12 -2.63 -41.41
C SER A 57 20.17 -1.49 -40.98
N GLY A 58 18.88 -1.78 -40.74
CA GLY A 58 17.88 -0.77 -40.42
C GLY A 58 17.39 0.06 -41.62
N GLU A 59 17.80 -0.31 -42.84
CA GLU A 59 17.40 0.34 -44.10
C GLU A 59 16.02 -0.15 -44.56
N LEU A 60 14.98 0.21 -43.82
CA LEU A 60 13.63 -0.33 -44.03
C LEU A 60 13.05 0.03 -45.41
N ARG A 61 13.47 1.14 -46.03
CA ARG A 61 13.02 1.54 -47.36
C ARG A 61 13.61 0.66 -48.45
N SER A 62 14.93 0.41 -48.40
CA SER A 62 15.64 -0.47 -49.33
C SER A 62 15.09 -1.89 -49.24
N ALA A 63 14.89 -2.39 -48.01
CA ALA A 63 14.27 -3.70 -47.78
C ALA A 63 12.85 -3.79 -48.37
N ARG A 64 12.03 -2.75 -48.21
CA ARG A 64 10.67 -2.69 -48.79
C ARG A 64 10.72 -2.83 -50.30
N GLN A 65 11.54 -2.03 -50.96
CA GLN A 65 11.66 -2.03 -52.42
C GLN A 65 12.10 -3.39 -52.95
N ALA A 66 13.06 -4.03 -52.28
CA ALA A 66 13.51 -5.36 -52.63
C ALA A 66 12.39 -6.41 -52.48
N TYR A 67 11.63 -6.38 -51.38
CA TYR A 67 10.49 -7.28 -51.20
C TYR A 67 9.36 -7.01 -52.20
N GLU A 68 9.01 -5.74 -52.45
CA GLU A 68 8.02 -5.36 -53.46
C GLU A 68 8.44 -5.84 -54.86
N PHE A 69 9.72 -5.70 -55.22
CA PHE A 69 10.25 -6.20 -56.49
C PHE A 69 10.15 -7.73 -56.61
N MET A 70 10.35 -8.49 -55.54
CA MET A 70 10.12 -9.94 -55.59
C MET A 70 8.64 -10.28 -55.75
N LEU A 71 7.76 -9.53 -55.11
CA LEU A 71 6.31 -9.71 -55.22
C LEU A 71 5.75 -9.28 -56.59
N THR A 72 6.44 -8.44 -57.37
CA THR A 72 6.04 -8.18 -58.76
C THR A 72 6.32 -9.35 -59.69
N LYS A 73 7.34 -10.15 -59.38
CA LYS A 73 7.72 -11.37 -60.11
C LYS A 73 6.87 -12.57 -59.68
N GLU A 74 6.81 -12.79 -58.38
CA GLU A 74 6.11 -13.90 -57.73
C GLU A 74 5.23 -13.35 -56.60
N PRO A 75 3.96 -12.98 -56.89
CA PRO A 75 3.06 -12.36 -55.91
C PRO A 75 2.78 -13.22 -54.67
N ASP A 76 2.91 -14.55 -54.81
CA ASP A 76 2.67 -15.55 -53.79
C ASP A 76 3.96 -16.06 -53.11
N ASN A 77 5.10 -15.39 -53.35
CA ASN A 77 6.39 -15.76 -52.76
C ASN A 77 6.35 -15.63 -51.23
N PHE A 78 6.36 -16.78 -50.54
CA PHE A 78 6.26 -16.87 -49.09
C PHE A 78 7.31 -16.02 -48.35
N ALA A 79 8.57 -16.09 -48.79
CA ALA A 79 9.68 -15.40 -48.13
C ALA A 79 9.52 -13.87 -48.24
N ALA A 80 9.07 -13.37 -49.40
CA ALA A 80 8.83 -11.96 -49.61
C ALA A 80 7.61 -11.45 -48.84
N LEU A 81 6.50 -12.18 -48.83
CA LEU A 81 5.30 -11.84 -48.05
C LEU A 81 5.59 -11.80 -46.54
N ARG A 82 6.30 -12.81 -46.02
CA ARG A 82 6.77 -12.84 -44.62
C ARG A 82 7.70 -11.65 -44.33
N GLY A 83 8.63 -11.37 -45.23
CA GLY A 83 9.53 -10.23 -45.14
C GLY A 83 8.78 -8.90 -45.02
N MET A 84 7.76 -8.68 -45.83
CA MET A 84 6.90 -7.47 -45.78
C MET A 84 6.12 -7.35 -44.47
N ALA A 85 5.56 -8.45 -43.98
CA ALA A 85 4.88 -8.47 -42.68
C ALA A 85 5.85 -8.09 -41.55
N LEU A 86 7.02 -8.71 -41.49
CA LEU A 86 8.06 -8.42 -40.49
C LEU A 86 8.63 -7.00 -40.61
N LEU A 87 8.74 -6.48 -41.83
CA LEU A 87 9.18 -5.11 -42.07
C LEU A 87 8.22 -4.08 -41.48
N THR A 88 6.91 -4.36 -41.53
CA THR A 88 5.88 -3.51 -40.90
C THR A 88 6.03 -3.49 -39.38
N MET A 89 6.56 -4.59 -38.83
CA MET A 89 6.95 -4.70 -37.42
C MET A 89 8.33 -4.13 -37.11
N ARG A 90 9.07 -3.62 -38.10
CA ARG A 90 10.47 -3.16 -37.96
C ARG A 90 11.41 -4.24 -37.40
N THR A 91 11.16 -5.50 -37.74
CA THR A 91 12.05 -6.62 -37.40
C THR A 91 12.40 -7.43 -38.65
N GLY A 92 13.57 -8.09 -38.63
CA GLY A 92 13.98 -9.05 -39.65
C GLY A 92 13.79 -10.50 -39.25
N ASN A 93 13.35 -10.78 -38.02
CA ASN A 93 13.32 -12.13 -37.49
C ASN A 93 12.02 -12.40 -36.73
N VAL A 94 11.36 -13.51 -37.08
CA VAL A 94 10.15 -13.99 -36.39
C VAL A 94 10.38 -14.18 -34.89
N ASN A 95 11.59 -14.53 -34.46
CA ASN A 95 11.90 -14.70 -33.04
C ASN A 95 11.70 -13.43 -32.21
N THR A 96 11.76 -12.23 -32.81
CA THR A 96 11.52 -10.99 -32.05
C THR A 96 10.07 -10.80 -31.66
N LEU A 97 9.12 -11.51 -32.28
CA LEU A 97 7.73 -11.58 -31.80
C LEU A 97 7.65 -12.13 -30.37
N GLY A 98 8.65 -12.90 -29.92
CA GLY A 98 8.73 -13.37 -28.54
C GLY A 98 9.13 -12.29 -27.54
N GLN A 99 9.60 -11.13 -28.01
CA GLN A 99 10.03 -10.00 -27.20
C GLN A 99 8.83 -9.10 -26.90
N MET A 100 8.16 -9.39 -25.79
CA MET A 100 6.90 -8.76 -25.40
C MET A 100 6.97 -7.22 -25.27
N ASP A 101 8.14 -6.69 -24.94
CA ASP A 101 8.41 -5.27 -24.80
C ASP A 101 8.26 -4.50 -26.12
N GLN A 102 8.45 -5.16 -27.26
CA GLN A 102 8.33 -4.52 -28.56
C GLN A 102 6.90 -4.09 -28.90
N TYR A 103 5.88 -4.83 -28.45
CA TYR A 103 4.47 -4.56 -28.78
C TYR A 103 3.97 -3.21 -28.31
N SER A 104 4.55 -2.66 -27.23
CA SER A 104 4.23 -1.32 -26.74
C SER A 104 4.53 -0.19 -27.74
N LYS A 105 5.48 -0.41 -28.66
CA LYS A 105 5.94 0.56 -29.66
C LYS A 105 5.36 0.29 -31.06
N LEU A 106 4.71 -0.86 -31.24
CA LEU A 106 4.24 -1.33 -32.54
C LEU A 106 2.83 -0.81 -32.85
N ASN A 107 2.65 -0.41 -34.10
CA ASN A 107 1.32 -0.16 -34.64
C ASN A 107 0.71 -1.49 -35.09
N CYS A 108 0.15 -2.22 -34.12
CA CYS A 108 -0.36 -3.58 -34.34
C CYS A 108 -1.48 -3.64 -35.41
N SER A 109 -2.28 -2.58 -35.58
CA SER A 109 -3.33 -2.58 -36.62
C SER A 109 -2.72 -2.57 -38.03
N LYS A 110 -1.68 -1.77 -38.28
CA LYS A 110 -0.96 -1.79 -39.57
C LYS A 110 -0.29 -3.13 -39.83
N VAL A 111 0.25 -3.77 -38.79
CA VAL A 111 0.85 -5.11 -38.90
C VAL A 111 -0.21 -6.15 -39.27
N ILE A 112 -1.36 -6.14 -38.58
CA ILE A 112 -2.47 -7.05 -38.88
C ILE A 112 -2.96 -6.86 -40.31
N GLU A 113 -3.11 -5.61 -40.78
CA GLU A 113 -3.48 -5.31 -42.17
C GLU A 113 -2.44 -5.86 -43.18
N ALA A 114 -1.15 -5.72 -42.88
CA ALA A 114 -0.09 -6.27 -43.72
C ALA A 114 -0.10 -7.81 -43.73
N VAL A 115 -0.40 -8.45 -42.60
CA VAL A 115 -0.55 -9.91 -42.52
C VAL A 115 -1.79 -10.38 -43.26
N ASP A 116 -2.91 -9.64 -43.20
CA ASP A 116 -4.12 -9.96 -43.96
C ASP A 116 -3.88 -9.91 -45.47
N LYS A 117 -3.17 -8.88 -45.95
CA LYS A 117 -2.71 -8.79 -47.35
C LYS A 117 -1.82 -9.99 -47.73
N ALA A 118 -0.96 -10.44 -46.81
CA ALA A 118 -0.13 -11.62 -47.03
C ALA A 118 -0.96 -12.92 -47.09
N ILE A 119 -2.00 -13.06 -46.26
CA ILE A 119 -2.94 -14.20 -46.33
C ILE A 119 -3.61 -14.23 -47.70
N GLU A 120 -4.15 -13.10 -48.15
CA GLU A 120 -4.85 -12.98 -49.44
C GLU A 120 -3.96 -13.28 -50.65
N ALA A 121 -2.69 -12.83 -50.61
CA ALA A 121 -1.74 -13.04 -51.71
C ALA A 121 -1.07 -14.43 -51.70
N SER A 122 -1.06 -15.12 -50.55
CA SER A 122 -0.33 -16.38 -50.39
C SER A 122 -1.09 -17.62 -50.89
N LYS A 123 -0.34 -18.67 -51.25
CA LYS A 123 -0.89 -19.99 -51.54
C LYS A 123 -1.64 -20.57 -50.32
N PRO A 124 -2.67 -21.41 -50.53
CA PRO A 124 -3.45 -22.02 -49.42
C PRO A 124 -2.59 -22.75 -48.37
N GLU A 125 -1.48 -23.35 -48.81
CA GLU A 125 -0.52 -24.04 -47.93
C GLU A 125 0.15 -23.11 -46.90
N HIS A 126 0.23 -21.81 -47.19
CA HIS A 126 0.86 -20.81 -46.33
C HIS A 126 -0.15 -20.03 -45.48
N HIS A 127 -1.46 -20.21 -45.70
CA HIS A 127 -2.50 -19.49 -44.97
C HIS A 127 -2.42 -19.77 -43.47
N GLU A 128 -2.13 -21.00 -43.08
CA GLU A 128 -2.03 -21.38 -41.67
C GLU A 128 -0.88 -20.63 -40.96
N TYR A 129 0.26 -20.48 -41.63
CA TYR A 129 1.40 -19.73 -41.09
C TYR A 129 1.04 -18.26 -40.82
N PHE A 130 0.45 -17.57 -41.81
CA PHE A 130 0.09 -16.16 -41.67
C PHE A 130 -1.08 -15.93 -40.71
N LYS A 131 -2.05 -16.86 -40.63
CA LYS A 131 -3.08 -16.85 -39.58
C LYS A 131 -2.46 -16.95 -38.19
N THR A 132 -1.54 -17.89 -37.98
CA THR A 132 -0.81 -18.03 -36.72
C THR A 132 0.00 -16.76 -36.39
N MET A 133 0.59 -16.12 -37.39
CA MET A 133 1.28 -14.82 -37.22
C MET A 133 0.31 -13.71 -36.78
N LYS A 134 -0.88 -13.63 -37.40
CA LYS A 134 -1.93 -12.66 -37.04
C LYS A 134 -2.41 -12.87 -35.61
N ASP A 135 -2.61 -14.12 -35.20
CA ASP A 135 -3.02 -14.49 -33.85
C ASP A 135 -1.95 -14.11 -32.81
N ALA A 136 -0.67 -14.39 -33.11
CA ALA A 136 0.46 -13.99 -32.28
C ALA A 136 0.57 -12.46 -32.14
N VAL A 137 0.38 -11.70 -33.23
CA VAL A 137 0.40 -10.23 -33.19
C VAL A 137 -0.79 -9.69 -32.40
N SER A 138 -1.97 -10.29 -32.54
CA SER A 138 -3.17 -9.88 -31.82
C SER A 138 -3.03 -10.14 -30.31
N ALA A 139 -2.54 -11.32 -29.92
CA ALA A 139 -2.23 -11.63 -28.52
C ALA A 139 -1.14 -10.71 -27.94
N GLY A 140 -0.12 -10.36 -28.74
CA GLY A 140 0.90 -9.39 -28.34
C GLY A 140 0.35 -7.96 -28.17
N LYS A 141 -0.63 -7.55 -28.99
CA LYS A 141 -1.35 -6.28 -28.82
C LYS A 141 -2.13 -6.27 -27.50
N GLU A 142 -2.90 -7.33 -27.24
CA GLU A 142 -3.63 -7.48 -25.97
C GLU A 142 -2.67 -7.45 -24.78
N TYR A 143 -1.50 -8.09 -24.89
CA TYR A 143 -0.47 -8.05 -23.86
C TYR A 143 0.01 -6.61 -23.57
N ALA A 144 0.26 -5.84 -24.63
CA ALA A 144 0.72 -4.45 -24.49
C ALA A 144 -0.35 -3.53 -23.89
N ASP A 145 -1.62 -3.74 -24.24
CA ASP A 145 -2.74 -2.98 -23.69
C ASP A 145 -2.99 -3.36 -22.22
N GLU A 146 -2.89 -4.64 -21.87
CA GLU A 146 -2.96 -5.11 -20.48
C GLU A 146 -1.82 -4.54 -19.63
N GLY A 147 -0.61 -4.45 -20.19
CA GLY A 147 0.54 -3.83 -19.53
C GLY A 147 0.32 -2.36 -19.19
N LYS A 148 -0.44 -1.61 -20.01
CA LYS A 148 -0.80 -0.21 -19.69
C LYS A 148 -1.78 -0.14 -18.52
N LEU A 149 -2.80 -1.01 -18.51
CA LEU A 149 -3.77 -1.10 -17.42
C LEU A 149 -3.09 -1.48 -16.10
N LEU A 150 -2.15 -2.43 -16.15
CA LEU A 150 -1.34 -2.83 -14.99
C LEU A 150 -0.56 -1.65 -14.39
N GLU A 151 0.09 -0.83 -15.22
CA GLU A 151 0.83 0.34 -14.74
C GLU A 151 -0.10 1.45 -14.19
N GLU A 152 -1.30 1.61 -14.76
CA GLU A 152 -2.33 2.50 -14.23
C GLU A 152 -2.79 2.04 -12.83
N GLU A 153 -3.08 0.75 -12.65
CA GLU A 153 -3.49 0.17 -11.37
C GLU A 153 -2.37 0.26 -10.31
N LYS A 154 -1.10 0.03 -10.70
CA LYS A 154 0.05 0.27 -9.82
C LYS A 154 0.16 1.73 -9.38
N SER A 155 -0.11 2.68 -10.27
CA SER A 155 -0.13 4.11 -9.95
C SER A 155 -1.24 4.45 -8.95
N LYS A 156 -2.47 3.94 -9.16
CA LYS A 156 -3.59 4.10 -8.22
C LYS A 156 -3.28 3.49 -6.86
N LYS A 157 -2.67 2.30 -6.81
CA LYS A 157 -2.20 1.67 -5.56
C LYS A 157 -1.15 2.54 -4.84
N ARG A 158 -0.18 3.12 -5.55
CA ARG A 158 0.80 4.06 -4.96
C ARG A 158 0.13 5.31 -4.39
N GLN A 159 -0.86 5.86 -5.09
CA GLN A 159 -1.64 7.00 -4.60
C GLN A 159 -2.45 6.63 -3.34
N ALA A 160 -3.09 5.46 -3.32
CA ALA A 160 -3.82 4.96 -2.16
C ALA A 160 -2.90 4.73 -0.95
N ASN A 161 -1.73 4.13 -1.16
CA ASN A 161 -0.70 3.99 -0.13
C ASN A 161 -0.26 5.37 0.40
N SER A 162 0.00 6.33 -0.48
CA SER A 162 0.40 7.69 -0.07
C SER A 162 -0.68 8.38 0.77
N ARG A 163 -1.97 8.19 0.44
CA ARG A 163 -3.09 8.68 1.25
C ARG A 163 -3.15 8.00 2.61
N ARG A 164 -2.97 6.68 2.67
CA ARG A 164 -2.92 5.93 3.92
C ARG A 164 -1.79 6.42 4.81
N ASP A 165 -0.59 6.56 4.25
CA ASP A 165 0.60 7.01 4.97
C ASP A 165 0.45 8.45 5.46
N HIS A 166 -0.21 9.32 4.67
CA HIS A 166 -0.57 10.66 5.10
C HIS A 166 -1.56 10.65 6.28
N SER A 167 -2.59 9.80 6.26
CA SER A 167 -3.53 9.65 7.40
C SER A 167 -2.83 9.10 8.65
N ILE A 168 -1.84 8.21 8.48
CA ILE A 168 -1.01 7.71 9.59
C ILE A 168 -0.13 8.85 10.16
N LYS A 169 0.55 9.61 9.31
CA LYS A 169 1.37 10.76 9.74
C LYS A 169 0.55 11.82 10.45
N MET A 170 -0.64 12.17 9.93
CA MET A 170 -1.55 13.10 10.60
C MET A 170 -1.98 12.61 12.00
N ARG A 171 -2.11 11.29 12.18
CA ARG A 171 -2.37 10.70 13.51
C ARG A 171 -1.16 10.85 14.44
N ASP A 172 0.05 10.71 13.91
CA ASP A 172 1.28 10.87 14.68
C ASP A 172 1.60 12.33 15.00
N ASP A 173 1.31 13.26 14.10
CA ASP A 173 1.49 14.71 14.32
C ASP A 173 0.55 15.25 15.40
N ILE A 174 -0.67 14.71 15.50
CA ILE A 174 -1.56 14.98 16.63
C ILE A 174 -0.94 14.49 17.95
N ASN A 175 -0.09 13.46 17.91
CA ASN A 175 0.66 13.00 19.07
C ASN A 175 1.96 13.80 19.31
N LEU A 176 2.43 14.58 18.33
CA LEU A 176 3.74 15.26 18.34
C LEU A 176 3.68 16.79 18.39
N SER A 177 2.49 17.42 18.38
CA SER A 177 2.33 18.89 18.39
C SER A 177 2.67 19.57 19.75
N CYS A 178 3.58 19.01 20.53
CA CYS A 178 4.28 19.72 21.62
C CYS A 178 5.69 20.07 21.15
N SER A 179 6.08 21.34 21.32
CA SER A 179 7.31 21.99 20.83
C SER A 179 8.54 21.07 20.67
N PRO A 180 9.28 21.18 19.54
CA PRO A 180 10.40 20.29 19.20
C PRO A 180 11.60 20.34 20.16
N GLU A 181 11.63 21.25 21.13
CA GLU A 181 12.83 21.47 21.95
C GLU A 181 13.00 20.49 23.13
N ARG A 182 11.98 19.70 23.50
CA ARG A 182 12.11 18.62 24.50
C ARG A 182 11.15 17.46 24.20
N GLN A 183 11.57 16.52 23.35
CA GLN A 183 10.79 15.32 23.02
C GLN A 183 10.81 14.30 24.17
N THR A 184 9.85 14.40 25.09
CA THR A 184 9.25 13.19 25.68
C THR A 184 7.97 12.93 24.91
N THR A 185 7.98 11.96 24.00
CA THR A 185 6.81 11.56 23.21
C THR A 185 5.81 10.88 24.13
N LEU A 186 5.00 11.68 24.81
CA LEU A 186 3.94 11.20 25.66
C LEU A 186 2.82 10.68 24.75
N SER A 187 2.81 9.37 24.46
CA SER A 187 1.78 8.78 23.59
C SER A 187 0.37 9.13 24.11
N PRO A 188 -0.67 9.18 23.26
CA PRO A 188 -2.02 9.55 23.70
C PRO A 188 -2.56 8.63 24.82
N VAL A 189 -2.05 7.40 24.89
CA VAL A 189 -2.32 6.50 26.02
C VAL A 189 -1.69 7.05 27.30
N HIS A 190 -0.45 7.50 27.25
CA HIS A 190 0.23 8.12 28.37
C HIS A 190 -0.41 9.48 28.75
N ALA A 191 -0.84 10.30 27.79
CA ALA A 191 -1.58 11.52 28.08
C ALA A 191 -2.91 11.22 28.82
N LEU A 192 -3.62 10.18 28.40
CA LEU A 192 -4.84 9.72 29.06
C LEU A 192 -4.53 9.15 30.45
N VAL A 193 -3.44 8.39 30.60
CA VAL A 193 -2.98 7.88 31.91
C VAL A 193 -2.59 9.03 32.82
N ILE A 194 -1.86 10.04 32.35
CA ILE A 194 -1.53 11.23 33.14
C ILE A 194 -2.81 11.98 33.52
N ALA A 195 -3.73 12.19 32.60
CA ALA A 195 -5.01 12.83 32.89
C ALA A 195 -5.80 12.04 33.97
N LEU A 196 -5.85 10.71 33.87
CA LEU A 196 -6.47 9.86 34.89
C LEU A 196 -5.75 9.96 36.23
N VAL A 197 -4.42 9.97 36.25
CA VAL A 197 -3.62 10.14 37.47
C VAL A 197 -3.89 11.50 38.11
N LEU A 198 -3.98 12.57 37.33
CA LEU A 198 -4.29 13.91 37.82
C LEU A 198 -5.73 13.99 38.37
N VAL A 199 -6.69 13.35 37.71
CA VAL A 199 -8.08 13.25 38.20
C VAL A 199 -8.14 12.46 39.51
N MET A 200 -7.45 11.32 39.59
CA MET A 200 -7.36 10.51 40.80
C MET A 200 -6.68 11.27 41.95
N PHE A 201 -5.60 12.00 41.65
CA PHE A 201 -4.91 12.84 42.61
C PHE A 201 -5.82 13.97 43.13
N TRP A 202 -6.53 14.65 42.24
CA TRP A 202 -7.51 15.66 42.62
C TRP A 202 -8.62 15.08 43.51
N TRP A 203 -9.10 13.88 43.19
CA TRP A 203 -10.10 13.17 43.96
C TRP A 203 -9.58 12.81 45.36
N MET A 204 -8.33 12.33 45.47
CA MET A 204 -7.67 12.06 46.75
C MET A 204 -7.53 13.33 47.61
N VAL A 205 -7.15 14.47 47.01
CA VAL A 205 -7.04 15.75 47.72
C VAL A 205 -8.41 16.23 48.20
N SER A 206 -9.43 16.15 47.34
CA SER A 206 -10.81 16.51 47.69
C SER A 206 -11.37 15.60 48.79
N PHE A 207 -11.07 14.31 48.73
CA PHE A 207 -11.44 13.34 49.77
C PHE A 207 -10.71 13.60 51.09
N ALA A 208 -9.43 13.96 51.05
CA ALA A 208 -8.68 14.31 52.26
C ALA A 208 -9.23 15.58 52.93
N ILE A 209 -9.53 16.63 52.15
CA ILE A 209 -10.17 17.85 52.65
C ILE A 209 -11.55 17.52 53.22
N TYR A 210 -12.33 16.68 52.53
CA TYR A 210 -13.62 16.21 53.02
C TYR A 210 -13.49 15.47 54.35
N ALA A 211 -12.59 14.50 54.44
CA ALA A 211 -12.37 13.72 55.65
C ALA A 211 -11.89 14.59 56.82
N GLN A 212 -11.09 15.63 56.56
CA GLN A 212 -10.70 16.61 57.58
C GLN A 212 -11.90 17.45 58.04
N ASN A 213 -12.69 17.97 57.10
CA ASN A 213 -13.86 18.81 57.41
C ASN A 213 -15.02 18.01 58.00
N HIS A 214 -15.13 16.70 57.77
CA HIS A 214 -16.19 15.85 58.32
C HIS A 214 -15.83 15.15 59.62
N ASN A 215 -14.58 15.26 60.06
CA ASN A 215 -14.18 14.74 61.35
C ASN A 215 -14.70 15.68 62.45
N ASN A 216 -15.98 15.56 62.79
CA ASN A 216 -16.66 16.40 63.77
C ASN A 216 -15.91 16.31 65.12
N PRO A 217 -15.27 17.38 65.60
CA PRO A 217 -14.53 17.36 66.86
C PRO A 217 -15.46 17.19 68.07
N TYR A 218 -16.76 17.44 67.90
CA TYR A 218 -17.80 17.29 68.90
C TYR A 218 -18.52 15.94 68.85
N SER A 219 -18.09 15.01 67.98
CA SER A 219 -18.61 13.64 68.00
C SER A 219 -18.41 13.01 69.38
N VAL A 220 -19.33 12.12 69.77
CA VAL A 220 -19.33 11.49 71.10
C VAL A 220 -17.97 10.86 71.39
N GLU A 221 -17.39 10.15 70.42
CA GLU A 221 -16.08 9.50 70.56
C GLU A 221 -14.92 10.49 70.68
N ASN A 222 -14.88 11.55 69.87
CA ASN A 222 -13.80 12.55 69.88
C ASN A 222 -13.84 13.42 71.13
N TYR A 223 -15.04 13.82 71.59
CA TYR A 223 -15.23 14.66 72.77
C TYR A 223 -14.81 13.95 74.07
N TYR A 224 -15.07 12.65 74.19
CA TYR A 224 -14.65 11.88 75.36
C TYR A 224 -13.16 11.53 75.32
N GLN A 225 -12.56 11.32 74.14
CA GLN A 225 -11.11 11.10 74.03
C GLN A 225 -10.27 12.32 74.42
N SER A 226 -10.64 13.53 73.97
CA SER A 226 -9.88 14.74 74.31
C SER A 226 -9.90 15.00 75.82
N ASN A 227 -11.05 14.79 76.47
CA ASN A 227 -11.21 14.97 77.91
C ASN A 227 -10.53 13.87 78.75
N ARG A 228 -10.31 12.67 78.18
CA ARG A 228 -9.59 11.58 78.86
C ARG A 228 -8.11 11.88 79.03
N THR A 229 -7.49 12.55 78.06
CA THR A 229 -6.05 12.88 78.12
C THR A 229 -5.72 13.89 79.21
N THR A 230 -6.67 14.72 79.63
CA THR A 230 -6.46 15.74 80.68
C THR A 230 -6.63 15.20 82.10
N GLN A 231 -7.13 13.99 82.30
CA GLN A 231 -7.50 13.46 83.63
C GLN A 231 -6.54 12.40 84.22
N THR A 232 -5.39 12.13 83.60
CA THR A 232 -4.38 11.19 84.16
C THR A 232 -3.31 11.83 85.04
N VAL A 233 -3.55 13.05 85.54
CA VAL A 233 -2.68 13.64 86.58
C VAL A 233 -3.07 13.07 87.94
N GLY A 234 -2.39 11.98 88.30
CA GLY A 234 -1.93 11.63 89.64
C GLY A 234 -2.92 11.76 90.80
N THR A 235 -3.64 10.68 91.10
CA THR A 235 -4.08 10.40 92.48
C THR A 235 -3.40 9.13 92.97
N GLY A 236 -2.10 9.21 93.18
CA GLY A 236 -1.39 8.27 94.05
C GLY A 236 -1.67 8.62 95.50
N TYR A 237 -2.80 8.16 96.05
CA TYR A 237 -3.05 8.19 97.48
C TYR A 237 -3.02 6.77 98.03
N THR A 238 -1.85 6.40 98.57
CA THR A 238 -1.69 5.27 99.47
C THR A 238 -2.41 5.57 100.79
N SER A 239 -3.41 4.75 101.09
CA SER A 239 -3.85 4.25 102.41
C SER A 239 -3.63 5.10 103.67
N ARG A 240 -4.66 5.16 104.52
CA ARG A 240 -4.79 4.30 105.74
C ARG A 240 -5.53 5.04 106.86
N ASN A 241 -6.87 5.08 106.80
CA ASN A 241 -7.70 5.25 108.00
C ASN A 241 -9.17 4.90 107.73
N GLU A 242 -9.73 3.93 108.45
CA GLU A 242 -11.13 3.49 108.30
C GLU A 242 -12.17 4.53 108.77
N ARG A 243 -11.78 5.52 109.59
CA ARG A 243 -12.69 6.59 110.04
C ARG A 243 -12.83 7.75 109.06
N ASP A 244 -11.97 7.85 108.05
CA ASP A 244 -12.07 8.87 107.01
C ASP A 244 -12.98 8.44 105.86
N ILE A 245 -13.34 7.14 105.78
CA ILE A 245 -14.21 6.58 104.75
C ILE A 245 -15.63 7.17 104.82
N SER A 246 -16.21 7.37 106.01
CA SER A 246 -17.59 7.89 106.12
C SER A 246 -17.71 9.39 105.79
N ARG A 247 -16.64 10.17 106.00
CA ARG A 247 -16.57 11.58 105.56
C ARG A 247 -16.27 11.67 104.07
N ALA A 248 -15.38 10.83 103.56
CA ALA A 248 -15.10 10.69 102.14
C ALA A 248 -16.35 10.25 101.36
N VAL A 249 -17.18 9.34 101.88
CA VAL A 249 -18.43 8.91 101.21
C VAL A 249 -19.46 10.04 101.15
N ARG A 250 -19.62 10.86 102.21
CA ARG A 250 -20.54 12.01 102.15
C ARG A 250 -20.03 13.14 101.25
N GLN A 251 -18.73 13.42 101.27
CA GLN A 251 -18.12 14.35 100.31
C GLN A 251 -18.23 13.82 98.88
N ALA A 252 -17.95 12.53 98.65
CA ALA A 252 -18.09 11.86 97.37
C ALA A 252 -19.55 11.85 96.86
N THR A 253 -20.55 11.75 97.74
CA THR A 253 -21.98 11.80 97.35
C THR A 253 -22.41 13.22 96.96
N SER A 254 -21.87 14.24 97.63
CA SER A 254 -22.09 15.64 97.26
C SER A 254 -21.33 16.05 95.99
N GLN A 255 -20.12 15.50 95.80
CA GLN A 255 -19.31 15.62 94.58
C GLN A 255 -19.99 14.92 93.42
N THR A 256 -20.52 13.69 93.58
CA THR A 256 -21.23 13.00 92.49
C THR A 256 -22.48 13.72 92.02
N ARG A 257 -23.20 14.44 92.90
CA ARG A 257 -24.36 15.24 92.47
C ARG A 257 -23.96 16.51 91.72
N THR A 258 -22.87 17.18 92.15
CA THR A 258 -22.33 18.35 91.44
C THR A 258 -21.64 17.96 90.13
N GLU A 259 -20.94 16.82 90.10
CA GLU A 259 -20.34 16.22 88.90
C GLU A 259 -21.40 15.74 87.91
N ARG A 260 -22.50 15.14 88.37
CA ARG A 260 -23.61 14.72 87.49
C ARG A 260 -24.33 15.94 86.88
N ASN A 261 -24.51 17.02 87.64
CA ASN A 261 -25.08 18.25 87.07
C ASN A 261 -24.10 18.93 86.10
N ALA A 262 -22.79 18.89 86.38
CA ALA A 262 -21.75 19.38 85.48
C ALA A 262 -21.62 18.52 84.21
N SER A 263 -21.86 17.20 84.29
CA SER A 263 -21.84 16.31 83.13
C SER A 263 -23.04 16.55 82.22
N VAL A 264 -24.23 16.75 82.80
CA VAL A 264 -25.45 17.08 82.02
C VAL A 264 -25.29 18.41 81.28
N TYR A 265 -24.74 19.44 81.93
CA TYR A 265 -24.48 20.74 81.28
C TYR A 265 -23.40 20.66 80.19
N LYS A 266 -22.35 19.86 80.39
CA LYS A 266 -21.32 19.60 79.36
C LYS A 266 -21.88 18.83 78.17
N GLU A 267 -22.79 17.90 78.42
CA GLU A 267 -23.42 17.10 77.37
C GLU A 267 -24.43 17.92 76.55
N SER A 268 -25.19 18.81 77.19
CA SER A 268 -26.10 19.73 76.48
C SER A 268 -25.33 20.74 75.63
N THR A 269 -24.25 21.34 76.15
CA THR A 269 -23.40 22.25 75.36
C THR A 269 -22.62 21.54 74.25
N ARG A 270 -22.27 20.25 74.42
CA ARG A 270 -21.74 19.43 73.32
C ARG A 270 -22.79 19.20 72.23
N ALA A 271 -24.02 18.84 72.61
CA ALA A 271 -25.11 18.59 71.67
C ALA A 271 -25.42 19.85 70.85
N GLU A 272 -25.57 21.00 71.51
CA GLU A 272 -25.82 22.29 70.85
C GLU A 272 -24.70 22.67 69.87
N LYS A 273 -23.42 22.53 70.26
CA LYS A 273 -22.27 22.77 69.36
C LYS A 273 -22.17 21.76 68.22
N SER A 274 -22.62 20.53 68.43
CA SER A 274 -22.68 19.51 67.38
C SER A 274 -23.75 19.86 66.36
N ASP A 275 -24.91 20.35 66.79
CA ASP A 275 -26.00 20.75 65.91
C ASP A 275 -25.63 22.02 65.12
N GLU A 276 -25.04 23.02 65.78
CA GLU A 276 -24.51 24.24 65.13
C GLU A 276 -23.44 23.89 64.08
N TRP A 277 -22.54 22.96 64.40
CA TRP A 277 -21.53 22.48 63.46
C TRP A 277 -22.18 21.77 62.25
N VAL A 278 -23.21 20.95 62.46
CA VAL A 278 -23.93 20.27 61.37
C VAL A 278 -24.62 21.28 60.45
N GLU A 279 -25.26 22.31 61.00
CA GLU A 279 -25.91 23.36 60.21
C GLU A 279 -24.91 24.19 59.40
N GLU A 280 -23.78 24.59 60.02
CA GLU A 280 -22.72 25.35 59.36
C GLU A 280 -22.11 24.56 58.19
N HIS A 281 -21.90 23.25 58.36
CA HIS A 281 -21.25 22.38 57.38
C HIS A 281 -22.23 21.71 56.39
N GLN A 282 -23.55 21.92 56.53
CA GLN A 282 -24.53 21.38 55.58
C GLN A 282 -24.37 22.01 54.18
N SER A 283 -23.98 23.29 54.13
CA SER A 283 -23.71 23.99 52.86
C SER A 283 -22.42 23.49 52.19
N ASP A 284 -21.39 23.17 52.97
CA ASP A 284 -20.11 22.64 52.50
C ASP A 284 -20.26 21.31 51.75
N ASN A 285 -21.18 20.44 52.18
CA ASN A 285 -21.49 19.21 51.45
C ASN A 285 -21.98 19.48 50.02
N THR A 286 -22.76 20.54 49.84
CA THR A 286 -23.29 20.90 48.52
C THR A 286 -22.18 21.43 47.63
N TYR A 287 -21.31 22.31 48.16
CA TYR A 287 -20.14 22.81 47.43
C TYR A 287 -19.14 21.71 47.08
N LEU A 288 -18.99 20.72 47.95
CA LEU A 288 -18.12 19.58 47.74
C LEU A 288 -18.64 18.64 46.63
N HIS A 289 -19.94 18.36 46.60
CA HIS A 289 -20.55 17.61 45.49
C HIS A 289 -20.37 18.34 44.16
N VAL A 290 -20.57 19.65 44.14
CA VAL A 290 -20.35 20.49 42.95
C VAL A 290 -18.87 20.47 42.53
N ALA A 291 -17.95 20.59 43.49
CA ALA A 291 -16.50 20.54 43.25
C ALA A 291 -16.01 19.17 42.75
N MET A 292 -16.66 18.07 43.14
CA MET A 292 -16.36 16.73 42.63
C MET A 292 -16.94 16.48 41.22
N VAL A 293 -18.12 17.02 40.92
CA VAL A 293 -18.84 16.70 39.67
C VAL A 293 -18.44 17.61 38.50
N ILE A 294 -18.22 18.91 38.75
CA ILE A 294 -17.88 19.88 37.69
C ILE A 294 -16.65 19.46 36.86
N PRO A 295 -15.54 18.97 37.45
CA PRO A 295 -14.37 18.57 36.67
C PRO A 295 -14.65 17.38 35.74
N LEU A 296 -15.58 16.48 36.10
CA LEU A 296 -15.85 15.27 35.30
C LEU A 296 -16.48 15.59 33.93
N ILE A 297 -17.22 16.68 33.82
CA ILE A 297 -17.93 17.08 32.60
C ILE A 297 -16.96 17.37 31.43
N PRO A 298 -15.97 18.27 31.55
CA PRO A 298 -15.01 18.52 30.47
C PRO A 298 -14.13 17.29 30.16
N PHE A 299 -13.78 16.47 31.16
CA PHE A 299 -13.03 15.22 30.90
C PHE A 299 -13.86 14.22 30.09
N ALA A 300 -15.14 14.04 30.41
CA ALA A 300 -16.04 13.19 29.64
C ALA A 300 -16.22 13.72 28.20
N GLY A 301 -16.41 15.03 28.04
CA GLY A 301 -16.52 15.67 26.72
C GLY A 301 -15.25 15.49 25.88
N PHE A 302 -14.07 15.70 26.48
CA PHE A 302 -12.78 15.52 25.81
C PHE A 302 -12.51 14.06 25.45
N GLY A 303 -12.84 13.12 26.35
CA GLY A 303 -12.72 11.68 26.10
C GLY A 303 -13.60 11.21 24.94
N ILE A 304 -14.87 11.65 24.89
CA ILE A 304 -15.79 11.36 23.79
C ILE A 304 -15.27 11.96 22.48
N TRP A 305 -14.75 13.20 22.51
CA TRP A 305 -14.19 13.86 21.33
C TRP A 305 -12.96 13.10 20.78
N LEU A 306 -12.02 12.72 21.65
CA LEU A 306 -10.86 11.91 21.27
C LEU A 306 -11.27 10.55 20.71
N ALA A 307 -12.21 9.86 21.37
CA ALA A 307 -12.70 8.56 20.91
C ALA A 307 -13.36 8.66 19.53
N LYS A 308 -14.20 9.66 19.31
CA LYS A 308 -14.84 9.92 18.01
C LYS A 308 -13.80 10.20 16.92
N ARG A 309 -12.76 10.98 17.23
CA ARG A 309 -11.67 11.29 16.31
C ARG A 309 -10.83 10.05 15.97
N GLN A 310 -10.48 9.22 16.97
CA GLN A 310 -9.77 7.95 16.76
C GLN A 310 -10.59 6.96 15.92
N LEU A 311 -11.91 6.89 16.13
CA LEU A 311 -12.81 6.08 15.31
C LEU A 311 -12.86 6.55 13.86
N GLY A 312 -12.85 7.87 13.63
CA GLY A 312 -12.73 8.48 12.30
C GLY A 312 -11.47 8.02 11.57
N TYR A 313 -10.29 8.15 12.18
CA TYR A 313 -9.03 7.70 11.59
C TYR A 313 -9.00 6.20 11.30
N ARG A 314 -9.52 5.37 12.21
CA ARG A 314 -9.62 3.92 11.98
C ARG A 314 -10.56 3.58 10.83
N LYS A 315 -11.57 4.41 10.55
CA LYS A 315 -12.46 4.22 9.40
C LYS A 315 -11.73 4.57 8.10
N GLU A 316 -11.06 5.72 8.05
CA GLU A 316 -10.28 6.14 6.88
C GLU A 316 -9.16 5.15 6.52
N ILE A 317 -8.41 4.66 7.51
CA ILE A 317 -7.35 3.66 7.28
C ILE A 317 -7.94 2.36 6.74
N ARG A 318 -9.05 1.87 7.31
CA ARG A 318 -9.73 0.66 6.81
C ARG A 318 -10.27 0.84 5.40
N GLU A 319 -10.77 2.02 5.05
CA GLU A 319 -11.21 2.32 3.69
C GLU A 319 -10.03 2.35 2.71
N ALA A 320 -8.91 2.96 3.10
CA ALA A 320 -7.68 2.95 2.32
C ALA A 320 -7.14 1.52 2.12
N ASP A 321 -7.10 0.70 3.16
CA ASP A 321 -6.64 -0.69 3.07
C ASP A 321 -7.53 -1.53 2.15
N LYS A 322 -8.85 -1.33 2.16
CA LYS A 322 -9.77 -1.97 1.20
C LYS A 322 -9.46 -1.59 -0.25
N ILE A 323 -9.20 -0.30 -0.50
CA ILE A 323 -8.84 0.19 -1.84
C ILE A 323 -7.48 -0.39 -2.28
N ILE A 324 -6.50 -0.43 -1.37
CA ILE A 324 -5.19 -1.03 -1.64
C ILE A 324 -5.32 -2.52 -1.95
N GLN A 325 -6.15 -3.25 -1.21
CA GLN A 325 -6.39 -4.67 -1.45
C GLN A 325 -7.03 -4.88 -2.83
N MET A 326 -8.09 -4.13 -3.16
CA MET A 326 -8.74 -4.18 -4.47
C MET A 326 -7.75 -3.95 -5.62
N HIS A 327 -6.91 -2.92 -5.54
CA HIS A 327 -5.89 -2.69 -6.57
C HIS A 327 -4.81 -3.78 -6.59
N THR A 328 -4.54 -4.44 -5.46
CA THR A 328 -3.60 -5.57 -5.40
C THR A 328 -4.16 -6.79 -6.14
N ASP A 329 -5.43 -7.10 -5.91
CA ASP A 329 -6.12 -8.21 -6.57
C ASP A 329 -6.22 -7.96 -8.10
N ASN A 330 -6.52 -6.72 -8.50
CA ASN A 330 -6.51 -6.33 -9.92
C ASN A 330 -5.12 -6.47 -10.56
N ILE A 331 -4.07 -6.05 -9.87
CA ILE A 331 -2.68 -6.18 -10.34
C ILE A 331 -2.34 -7.66 -10.57
N GLU A 332 -2.69 -8.54 -9.63
CA GLU A 332 -2.45 -9.98 -9.75
C GLU A 332 -3.21 -10.58 -10.95
N ALA A 333 -4.47 -10.19 -11.15
CA ALA A 333 -5.27 -10.62 -12.30
C ALA A 333 -4.65 -10.18 -13.65
N HIS A 334 -4.19 -8.93 -13.75
CA HIS A 334 -3.50 -8.40 -14.93
C HIS A 334 -2.17 -9.14 -15.19
N GLU A 335 -1.38 -9.42 -14.15
CA GLU A 335 -0.12 -10.16 -14.26
C GLU A 335 -0.34 -11.61 -14.73
N GLN A 336 -1.38 -12.28 -14.21
CA GLN A 336 -1.77 -13.62 -14.65
C GLN A 336 -2.16 -13.61 -16.14
N LYS A 337 -3.04 -12.70 -16.55
CA LYS A 337 -3.49 -12.58 -17.94
C LYS A 337 -2.33 -12.28 -18.89
N MET A 338 -1.43 -11.38 -18.50
CA MET A 338 -0.19 -11.14 -19.25
C MET A 338 0.68 -12.40 -19.37
N SER A 339 0.80 -13.20 -18.30
CA SER A 339 1.53 -14.48 -18.37
C SER A 339 0.87 -15.47 -19.33
N GLU A 340 -0.46 -15.52 -19.39
CA GLU A 340 -1.20 -16.40 -20.31
C GLU A 340 -1.01 -15.95 -21.76
N LEU A 341 -1.16 -14.66 -22.04
CA LEU A 341 -0.91 -14.07 -23.36
C LEU A 341 0.52 -14.31 -23.84
N LYS A 342 1.52 -14.15 -22.95
CA LYS A 342 2.91 -14.46 -23.27
C LYS A 342 3.11 -15.94 -23.64
N LYS A 343 2.49 -16.87 -22.91
CA LYS A 343 2.54 -18.30 -23.23
C LYS A 343 1.90 -18.58 -24.58
N LYS A 344 0.77 -17.94 -24.89
CA LYS A 344 0.09 -18.05 -26.19
C LYS A 344 1.00 -17.60 -27.34
N VAL A 345 1.58 -16.40 -27.27
CA VAL A 345 2.48 -15.89 -28.32
C VAL A 345 3.68 -16.84 -28.52
N LEU A 346 4.26 -17.38 -27.45
CA LEU A 346 5.37 -18.34 -27.55
C LEU A 346 4.94 -19.68 -28.16
N ALA A 347 3.72 -20.14 -27.91
CA ALA A 347 3.15 -21.33 -28.52
C ALA A 347 2.93 -21.12 -30.03
N ASP A 348 2.34 -19.98 -30.41
CA ASP A 348 2.10 -19.60 -31.81
C ASP A 348 3.44 -19.47 -32.56
N LEU A 349 4.48 -18.92 -31.92
CA LEU A 349 5.83 -18.88 -32.47
C LEU A 349 6.44 -20.25 -32.72
N LYS A 350 6.21 -21.20 -31.80
CA LYS A 350 6.65 -22.58 -31.97
C LYS A 350 5.88 -23.27 -33.11
N GLN A 351 4.59 -22.98 -33.28
CA GLN A 351 3.79 -23.49 -34.38
C GLN A 351 4.24 -22.91 -35.72
N MET A 352 4.48 -21.60 -35.80
CA MET A 352 5.02 -20.96 -37.01
C MET A 352 6.33 -21.62 -37.46
N LYS A 353 7.26 -21.92 -36.55
CA LYS A 353 8.51 -22.62 -36.88
C LYS A 353 8.33 -24.05 -37.41
N LYS A 354 7.22 -24.71 -37.06
CA LYS A 354 6.90 -26.06 -37.57
C LYS A 354 6.29 -26.00 -38.97
N ILE A 355 5.49 -24.98 -39.25
CA ILE A 355 4.80 -24.78 -40.53
C ILE A 355 5.73 -24.13 -41.55
N GLU A 356 6.75 -23.38 -41.09
CA GLU A 356 7.69 -22.67 -41.95
C GLU A 356 8.23 -23.62 -43.04
N PRO A 357 7.90 -23.37 -44.32
CA PRO A 357 8.35 -24.22 -45.40
C PRO A 357 9.87 -24.24 -45.37
N LEU A 358 10.45 -25.45 -45.47
CA LEU A 358 11.87 -25.63 -45.69
C LEU A 358 12.18 -25.02 -47.06
N THR A 359 12.49 -23.72 -47.05
CA THR A 359 13.09 -23.02 -48.18
C THR A 359 14.36 -23.78 -48.49
N THR A 360 14.29 -24.56 -49.57
CA THR A 360 15.35 -25.46 -50.05
C THR A 360 16.39 -24.67 -50.80
#